data_AF-A0A9E8N4G0-F1
#
_entry.id   AF-A0A9E8N4G0-F1
#
_cell.length_a   1.000
_cell.length_b   1.000
_cell.length_c   1.000
_cell.angle_alpha   90.00
_cell.angle_beta   90.00
_cell.angle_gamma   90.00
#
_symmetry.space_group_name_H-M   'P 1'
#
loop_
_entity.id
_entity.type
_entity.pdbx_description
1 polymer ?
#
loop_
_entity_poly.entity_id
_entity_poly.type
_entity_poly.pdbx_seq_one_letter_code
_entity_poly.pdbx_strand_id
1 'polypeptide(L)'
;MVNLHKIDEISDQFSPSDFMRARRPELYSDTSVTEEPILDRRHFEFHLDTLTQRKEEIRFEHFCRRLAEKELCPNLLPQTGPTGGGDSKVDAETFPVADTIAERWYEGNPSRAARERWAFAFSAKKKWRPKVKEDIRKIVKTERGYSLIYFMTNQSGP
;
A
#
# COMPACT_ATOMS: atom_id res chain seq x y z
N MET A 1 49.27 -20.69 22.22
CA MET A 1 48.69 -19.50 22.87
C MET A 1 47.29 -19.31 22.34
N VAL A 2 46.28 -19.68 23.12
CA VAL A 2 44.87 -19.48 22.76
C VAL A 2 44.50 -18.07 23.19
N ASN A 3 43.97 -17.27 22.27
CA ASN A 3 43.58 -15.89 22.51
C ASN A 3 42.44 -15.85 23.54
N LEU A 4 42.73 -15.39 24.77
CA LEU A 4 41.74 -15.25 25.85
C LEU A 4 40.69 -14.15 25.59
N HIS A 5 40.84 -13.35 24.54
CA HIS A 5 39.94 -12.23 24.23
C HIS A 5 38.63 -12.61 23.54
N LYS A 6 38.32 -13.91 23.35
CA LYS A 6 37.10 -14.36 22.66
C LYS A 6 36.01 -14.92 23.58
N ILE A 7 36.18 -14.80 24.89
CA ILE A 7 35.24 -15.34 25.89
C ILE A 7 34.27 -14.26 26.39
N ASP A 8 34.59 -12.97 26.23
CA ASP A 8 33.79 -11.86 26.75
C ASP A 8 32.72 -11.30 25.77
N GLU A 9 32.59 -11.86 24.55
CA GLU A 9 31.62 -11.38 23.55
C GLU A 9 30.25 -12.11 23.61
N ILE A 10 30.03 -13.06 24.53
CA ILE A 10 28.78 -13.86 24.59
C ILE A 10 27.80 -13.36 25.67
N SER A 11 28.19 -12.42 26.54
CA SER A 11 27.38 -12.07 27.72
C SER A 11 26.22 -11.08 27.49
N ASP A 12 26.00 -10.60 26.27
CA ASP A 12 25.00 -9.53 26.02
C ASP A 12 23.72 -9.98 25.30
N GLN A 13 23.50 -11.29 25.10
CA GLN A 13 22.34 -11.80 24.33
C GLN A 13 21.35 -12.70 25.07
N PHE A 14 21.50 -12.90 26.38
CA PHE A 14 20.49 -13.63 27.15
C PHE A 14 20.23 -12.93 28.48
N SER A 15 19.15 -12.14 28.53
CA SER A 15 18.71 -11.64 29.82
C SER A 15 18.21 -12.82 30.67
N PRO A 16 18.51 -12.86 31.98
CA PRO A 16 17.94 -13.86 32.88
C PRO A 16 16.41 -13.92 32.81
N SER A 17 15.77 -12.80 32.47
CA SER A 17 14.32 -12.70 32.26
C SER A 17 13.85 -13.54 31.06
N ASP A 18 14.54 -13.44 29.92
CA ASP A 18 14.20 -14.18 28.70
C ASP A 18 14.41 -15.69 28.89
N PHE A 19 15.48 -16.08 29.59
CA PHE A 19 15.74 -17.47 29.96
C PHE A 19 14.61 -18.06 30.81
N MET A 20 14.15 -17.31 31.82
CA MET A 20 13.08 -17.77 32.70
C MET A 20 11.72 -17.80 31.98
N ARG A 21 11.46 -16.84 31.07
CA ARG A 21 10.24 -16.78 30.25
C ARG A 21 10.14 -17.95 29.27
N ALA A 22 11.26 -18.34 28.65
CA ALA A 22 11.30 -19.51 27.76
C ALA A 22 11.02 -20.83 28.49
N ARG A 23 11.40 -20.93 29.77
CA ARG A 23 11.29 -22.17 30.55
C ARG A 23 9.92 -22.35 31.22
N ARG A 24 9.24 -21.25 31.57
CA ARG A 24 7.90 -21.27 32.18
C ARG A 24 6.97 -20.24 31.56
N PRO A 25 6.64 -20.34 30.27
CA PRO A 25 5.82 -19.34 29.57
C PRO A 25 4.49 -19.06 30.28
N GLU A 26 3.90 -20.07 30.91
CA GLU A 26 2.63 -19.99 31.65
C GLU A 26 2.66 -19.05 32.87
N LEU A 27 3.84 -18.68 33.36
CA LEU A 27 4.01 -17.75 34.48
C LEU A 27 4.20 -16.29 34.04
N TYR A 28 4.27 -16.02 32.74
CA TYR A 28 4.50 -14.69 32.19
C TYR A 28 3.34 -14.28 31.27
N SER A 29 2.87 -13.05 31.43
CA SER A 29 1.90 -12.49 30.49
C SER A 29 2.55 -12.32 29.11
N ASP A 30 1.93 -12.88 28.10
CA ASP A 30 2.22 -12.66 26.68
C ASP A 30 1.46 -11.46 26.10
N THR A 31 0.57 -10.84 26.88
CA THR A 31 -0.15 -9.62 26.51
C THR A 31 0.82 -8.50 26.17
N SER A 32 0.85 -8.10 24.91
CA SER A 32 1.51 -6.87 24.46
C SER A 32 0.53 -5.71 24.53
N VAL A 33 0.91 -4.62 25.22
CA VAL A 33 0.19 -3.35 25.13
C VAL A 33 0.44 -2.76 23.75
N THR A 34 -0.59 -2.73 22.92
CA THR A 34 -0.55 -2.05 21.62
C THR A 34 -1.17 -0.67 21.81
N GLU A 35 -0.39 0.38 21.66
CA GLU A 35 -0.94 1.73 21.56
C GLU A 35 -1.54 1.89 20.16
N GLU A 36 -2.86 1.82 20.07
CA GLU A 36 -3.56 2.15 18.83
C GLU A 36 -3.70 3.67 18.75
N PRO A 37 -3.09 4.34 17.76
CA PRO A 37 -3.27 5.77 17.58
C PRO A 37 -4.72 6.05 17.21
N ILE A 38 -5.46 6.68 18.13
CA ILE A 38 -6.83 7.15 17.86
C ILE A 38 -6.74 8.36 16.94
N LEU A 39 -7.05 8.15 15.66
CA LEU A 39 -7.14 9.24 14.69
C LEU A 39 -8.54 9.86 14.76
N ASP A 40 -8.64 11.04 15.39
CA ASP A 40 -9.89 11.79 15.42
C ASP A 40 -10.38 12.10 14.00
N ARG A 41 -11.68 11.94 13.77
CA ARG A 41 -12.30 12.12 12.45
C ARG A 41 -12.04 13.52 11.89
N ARG A 42 -12.13 14.56 12.73
CA ARG A 42 -11.91 15.95 12.26
C ARG A 42 -10.47 16.17 11.85
N HIS A 43 -9.54 15.58 12.61
CA HIS A 43 -8.12 15.62 12.27
C HIS A 43 -7.85 14.92 10.94
N PHE A 44 -8.47 13.76 10.71
CA PHE A 44 -8.36 13.03 9.43
C PHE A 44 -8.93 13.81 8.25
N GLU A 45 -10.15 14.34 8.38
CA GLU A 45 -10.80 15.14 7.33
C GLU A 45 -9.97 16.39 6.98
N PHE A 46 -9.43 17.08 7.99
CA PHE A 46 -8.53 18.20 7.79
C PHE A 46 -7.22 17.80 7.09
N HIS A 47 -6.64 16.66 7.48
CA HIS A 47 -5.43 16.14 6.84
C HIS A 47 -5.69 15.86 5.36
N LEU A 48 -6.82 15.21 5.04
CA LEU A 48 -7.22 14.95 3.66
C LEU A 48 -7.45 16.25 2.86
N ASP A 49 -8.12 17.27 3.40
CA ASP A 49 -8.37 18.52 2.65
C ASP A 49 -7.08 19.34 2.37
N THR A 50 -6.06 19.16 3.21
CA THR A 50 -4.80 19.93 3.13
C THR A 50 -3.69 19.23 2.34
N LEU A 51 -3.92 18.02 1.80
CA LEU A 51 -2.92 17.23 1.05
C LEU A 51 -2.24 18.04 -0.07
N THR A 52 -3.01 18.73 -0.91
CA THR A 52 -2.45 19.51 -2.03
C THR A 52 -1.70 20.76 -1.56
N GLN A 53 -2.15 21.37 -0.46
CA GLN A 53 -1.47 22.55 0.11
C GLN A 53 -0.11 22.17 0.69
N ARG A 54 -0.01 20.95 1.24
CA ARG A 54 1.20 20.37 1.83
C ARG A 54 2.12 19.70 0.81
N LYS A 55 1.76 19.67 -0.47
CA LYS A 55 2.47 18.95 -1.55
C LYS A 55 2.63 17.45 -1.26
N GLU A 56 1.60 16.83 -0.68
CA GLU A 56 1.60 15.42 -0.30
C GLU A 56 0.85 14.52 -1.29
N GLU A 57 0.63 14.97 -2.53
CA GLU A 57 -0.08 14.19 -3.55
C GLU A 57 0.60 12.86 -3.85
N ILE A 58 1.94 12.83 -3.89
CA ILE A 58 2.71 11.59 -4.12
C ILE A 58 2.54 10.61 -2.93
N ARG A 59 2.48 11.13 -1.70
CA ARG A 59 2.23 10.30 -0.51
C ARG A 59 0.82 9.72 -0.54
N PHE A 60 -0.16 10.52 -0.94
CA PHE A 60 -1.53 10.08 -1.13
C PHE A 60 -1.65 9.01 -2.23
N GLU A 61 -0.99 9.22 -3.37
CA GLU A 61 -0.92 8.25 -4.46
C GLU A 61 -0.36 6.91 -3.99
N HIS A 62 0.75 6.94 -3.25
CA HIS A 62 1.35 5.75 -2.64
C HIS A 62 0.38 5.06 -1.68
N PHE A 63 -0.31 5.83 -0.82
CA PHE A 63 -1.32 5.29 0.09
C PHE A 63 -2.47 4.61 -0.66
N CYS A 64 -3.05 5.27 -1.68
CA CYS A 64 -4.10 4.70 -2.51
C CYS A 64 -3.65 3.44 -3.23
N ARG A 65 -2.42 3.39 -3.73
CA ARG A 65 -1.86 2.18 -4.35
C ARG A 65 -1.77 1.04 -3.35
N ARG A 66 -1.22 1.26 -2.15
CA ARG A 66 -1.12 0.22 -1.11
C ARG A 66 -2.50 -0.24 -0.63
N LEU A 67 -3.47 0.66 -0.57
CA LEU A 67 -4.86 0.32 -0.27
C LEU A 67 -5.48 -0.53 -1.38
N ALA A 68 -5.25 -0.19 -2.65
CA ALA A 68 -5.71 -0.97 -3.80
C ALA A 68 -5.05 -2.36 -3.87
N GLU A 69 -3.74 -2.44 -3.56
CA GLU A 69 -3.00 -3.71 -3.50
C GLU A 69 -3.59 -4.67 -2.46
N LYS A 70 -4.09 -4.11 -1.36
CA LYS A 70 -4.73 -4.86 -0.29
C LYS A 70 -6.17 -5.24 -0.65
N GLU A 71 -7.01 -4.24 -0.93
CA GLU A 71 -8.46 -4.43 -1.04
C GLU A 71 -8.95 -4.92 -2.41
N LEU A 72 -8.24 -4.60 -3.49
CA LEU A 72 -8.72 -4.82 -4.87
C LEU A 72 -7.94 -5.92 -5.60
N CYS A 73 -6.61 -5.77 -5.66
CA CYS A 73 -5.74 -6.70 -6.37
C CYS A 73 -4.25 -6.48 -6.04
N PRO A 74 -3.50 -7.52 -5.67
CA PRO A 74 -2.09 -7.38 -5.26
C PRO A 74 -1.11 -7.20 -6.44
N ASN A 75 -1.55 -7.43 -7.67
CA ASN A 75 -0.72 -7.38 -8.89
C ASN A 75 -0.68 -6.00 -9.55
N LEU A 76 -0.40 -4.94 -8.78
CA LEU A 76 -0.27 -3.58 -9.31
C LEU A 76 1.17 -3.24 -9.68
N LEU A 77 1.34 -2.72 -10.89
CA LEU A 77 2.58 -2.13 -11.39
C LEU A 77 2.46 -0.60 -11.31
N PRO A 78 3.25 0.07 -10.45
CA PRO A 78 3.26 1.53 -10.42
C PRO A 78 3.97 2.12 -11.63
N GLN A 79 3.56 3.31 -12.06
CA GLN A 79 4.32 4.06 -13.05
C GLN A 79 5.64 4.57 -12.43
N THR A 80 6.77 3.99 -12.83
CA THR A 80 8.12 4.36 -12.32
C THR A 80 8.90 5.32 -13.24
N GLY A 81 8.28 5.85 -14.30
CA GLY A 81 8.93 6.77 -15.24
C GLY A 81 8.84 8.24 -14.79
N PRO A 82 9.76 9.13 -15.24
CA PRO A 82 9.58 10.58 -15.12
C PRO A 82 8.21 10.95 -15.68
N THR A 83 7.49 11.85 -15.02
CA THR A 83 6.11 12.27 -15.36
C THR A 83 5.96 12.82 -16.81
N GLY A 84 7.04 12.88 -17.59
CA GLY A 84 7.08 13.29 -19.00
C GLY A 84 7.54 12.23 -20.03
N GLY A 85 7.79 10.96 -19.67
CA GLY A 85 8.46 10.01 -20.60
C GLY A 85 7.91 8.57 -20.70
N GLY A 86 6.82 8.24 -20.02
CA GLY A 86 6.23 6.89 -20.05
C GLY A 86 4.78 6.90 -20.54
N ASP A 87 4.51 6.15 -21.61
CA ASP A 87 3.28 6.11 -22.40
C ASP A 87 2.03 5.53 -21.69
N SER A 88 2.13 5.11 -20.43
CA SER A 88 1.02 4.41 -19.76
C SER A 88 -0.17 5.33 -19.44
N LYS A 89 0.04 6.65 -19.25
CA LYS A 89 -1.01 7.65 -18.89
C LYS A 89 -1.89 7.27 -17.68
N VAL A 90 -1.50 6.26 -16.92
CA VAL A 90 -2.15 5.72 -15.70
C VAL A 90 -1.14 5.74 -14.57
N ASP A 91 -1.60 5.96 -13.35
CA ASP A 91 -0.71 6.00 -12.19
C ASP A 91 -0.29 4.58 -11.75
N ALA A 92 -1.17 3.60 -11.94
CA ALA A 92 -0.85 2.18 -11.83
C ALA A 92 -1.72 1.31 -12.77
N GLU A 93 -1.26 0.11 -13.10
CA GLU A 93 -2.03 -0.88 -13.85
C GLU A 93 -1.81 -2.30 -13.32
N THR A 94 -2.75 -3.21 -13.58
CA THR A 94 -2.53 -4.63 -13.30
C THR A 94 -1.63 -5.27 -14.35
N PHE A 95 -0.88 -6.30 -13.94
CA PHE A 95 -0.12 -7.17 -14.84
C PHE A 95 -0.63 -8.62 -14.77
N PRO A 96 -0.56 -9.39 -15.88
CA PRO A 96 -1.07 -10.75 -15.90
C PRO A 96 -0.28 -11.65 -14.93
N VAL A 97 -1.00 -12.50 -14.20
CA VAL A 97 -0.44 -13.44 -13.23
C VAL A 97 -1.02 -14.84 -13.48
N ALA A 98 -0.22 -15.88 -13.28
CA ALA A 98 -0.70 -17.26 -13.41
C ALA A 98 -1.82 -17.56 -12.39
N ASP A 99 -2.82 -18.34 -12.81
CA ASP A 99 -3.98 -18.69 -11.97
C ASP A 99 -3.55 -19.30 -10.62
N THR A 100 -2.50 -20.12 -10.60
CA THR A 100 -1.97 -20.76 -9.37
C THR A 100 -1.40 -19.78 -8.34
N ILE A 101 -0.98 -18.59 -8.79
CA ILE A 101 -0.55 -17.49 -7.90
C ILE A 101 -1.79 -16.70 -7.46
N ALA A 102 -2.72 -16.44 -8.37
CA ALA A 102 -3.95 -15.72 -8.08
C ALA A 102 -4.83 -16.45 -7.05
N GLU A 103 -4.87 -17.78 -7.08
CA GLU A 103 -5.55 -18.64 -6.10
C GLU A 103 -5.08 -18.40 -4.65
N ARG A 104 -3.89 -17.83 -4.45
CA ARG A 104 -3.35 -17.55 -3.11
C ARG A 104 -3.73 -16.16 -2.59
N TRP A 105 -4.44 -15.36 -3.37
CA TRP A 105 -4.88 -14.02 -2.95
C TRP A 105 -6.11 -14.14 -2.06
N TYR A 106 -5.96 -13.73 -0.80
CA TYR A 106 -7.02 -13.78 0.22
C TYR A 106 -8.06 -12.66 0.06
N GLU A 107 -7.70 -11.57 -0.62
CA GLU A 107 -8.50 -10.34 -0.75
C GLU A 107 -8.63 -9.96 -2.26
N GLY A 108 -9.71 -9.25 -2.63
CA GLY A 108 -9.95 -8.77 -4.00
C GLY A 108 -10.79 -9.69 -4.90
N ASN A 109 -10.68 -9.51 -6.23
CA ASN A 109 -11.27 -10.42 -7.24
C ASN A 109 -10.16 -11.12 -8.05
N PRO A 110 -9.61 -12.24 -7.54
CA PRO A 110 -8.36 -12.79 -8.06
C PRO A 110 -8.47 -13.28 -9.50
N SER A 111 -9.59 -13.95 -9.82
CA SER A 111 -9.84 -14.50 -11.16
C SER A 111 -9.85 -13.43 -12.26
N ARG A 112 -10.43 -12.25 -11.97
CA ARG A 112 -10.50 -11.15 -12.93
C ARG A 112 -9.21 -10.35 -12.95
N ALA A 113 -8.69 -9.97 -11.78
CA ALA A 113 -7.48 -9.15 -11.69
C ALA A 113 -6.24 -9.83 -12.30
N ALA A 114 -6.16 -11.17 -12.28
CA ALA A 114 -5.06 -11.92 -12.87
C ALA A 114 -5.11 -12.01 -14.40
N ARG A 115 -6.30 -11.92 -15.00
CA ARG A 115 -6.54 -12.14 -16.44
C ARG A 115 -6.85 -10.85 -17.21
N GLU A 116 -7.46 -9.88 -16.53
CA GLU A 116 -7.84 -8.61 -17.09
C GLU A 116 -6.79 -7.52 -16.85
N ARG A 117 -6.74 -6.53 -17.74
CA ARG A 117 -5.99 -5.30 -17.51
C ARG A 117 -6.89 -4.26 -16.86
N TRP A 118 -6.52 -3.81 -15.67
CA TRP A 118 -7.18 -2.74 -14.96
C TRP A 118 -6.26 -1.53 -14.89
N ALA A 119 -6.85 -0.34 -14.94
CA ALA A 119 -6.13 0.92 -14.83
C ALA A 119 -6.54 1.66 -13.55
N PHE A 120 -5.58 2.35 -12.95
CA PHE A 120 -5.77 3.12 -11.72
C PHE A 120 -5.35 4.56 -11.95
N ALA A 121 -6.19 5.47 -11.47
CA ALA A 121 -5.92 6.90 -11.42
C ALA A 121 -6.20 7.45 -10.02
N PHE A 122 -5.30 8.30 -9.54
CA PHE A 122 -5.34 8.87 -8.20
C PHE A 122 -5.41 10.39 -8.28
N SER A 123 -6.24 11.03 -7.44
CA SER A 123 -6.28 12.49 -7.41
C SER A 123 -6.64 13.05 -6.04
N ALA A 124 -5.86 14.03 -5.59
CA ALA A 124 -6.18 14.85 -4.44
C ALA A 124 -6.90 16.17 -4.81
N LYS A 125 -7.29 16.36 -6.09
CA LYS A 125 -7.84 17.64 -6.57
C LYS A 125 -9.26 17.88 -6.06
N LYS A 126 -9.52 19.09 -5.52
CA LYS A 126 -10.88 19.53 -5.14
C LYS A 126 -11.92 19.37 -6.27
N LYS A 127 -11.56 19.81 -7.48
CA LYS A 127 -12.37 19.59 -8.70
C LYS A 127 -12.11 18.20 -9.28
N TRP A 128 -12.52 17.15 -8.57
CA TRP A 128 -12.26 15.76 -8.95
C TRP A 128 -13.11 15.29 -10.15
N ARG A 129 -14.37 15.71 -10.27
CA ARG A 129 -15.28 15.22 -11.34
C ARG A 129 -14.78 15.48 -12.77
N PRO A 130 -14.32 16.69 -13.13
CA PRO A 130 -13.74 16.92 -14.45
C PRO A 130 -12.44 16.12 -14.66
N LYS A 131 -11.64 15.97 -13.59
CA LYS A 131 -10.38 15.22 -13.60
C LYS A 131 -10.61 13.72 -13.86
N VAL A 132 -11.61 13.11 -13.23
CA VAL A 132 -12.05 11.72 -13.54
C VAL A 132 -12.32 11.56 -15.03
N LYS A 133 -13.15 12.44 -15.60
CA LYS A 133 -13.52 12.36 -17.03
C LYS A 133 -12.29 12.55 -17.93
N GLU A 134 -11.40 13.45 -17.57
CA GLU A 134 -10.15 13.68 -18.31
C GLU A 134 -9.24 12.45 -18.26
N ASP A 135 -9.06 11.86 -17.09
CA ASP A 135 -8.19 10.70 -16.89
C ASP A 135 -8.77 9.47 -17.57
N ILE A 136 -10.06 9.17 -17.41
CA ILE A 136 -10.73 8.09 -18.16
C ILE A 136 -10.51 8.25 -19.67
N ARG A 137 -10.67 9.48 -20.21
CA ARG A 137 -10.40 9.71 -21.64
C ARG A 137 -8.94 9.44 -22.01
N LYS A 138 -7.98 9.82 -21.18
CA LYS A 138 -6.54 9.56 -21.43
C LYS A 138 -6.25 8.06 -21.40
N ILE A 139 -6.81 7.35 -20.43
CA ILE A 139 -6.65 5.90 -20.25
C ILE A 139 -7.23 5.15 -21.45
N VAL A 140 -8.47 5.46 -21.85
CA VAL A 140 -9.12 4.83 -23.01
C VAL A 140 -8.33 5.11 -24.30
N LYS A 141 -7.79 6.32 -24.48
CA LYS A 141 -6.95 6.69 -25.63
C LYS A 141 -5.64 5.92 -25.72
N THR A 142 -5.19 5.26 -24.66
CA THR A 142 -3.99 4.38 -24.75
C THR A 142 -4.26 3.11 -25.55
N GLU A 143 -5.54 2.74 -25.74
CA GLU A 143 -5.96 1.52 -26.46
C GLU A 143 -5.32 0.23 -25.93
N ARG A 144 -4.96 0.23 -24.64
CA ARG A 144 -4.27 -0.88 -23.96
C ARG A 144 -5.18 -2.05 -23.55
N GLY A 145 -6.47 -1.97 -23.89
CA GLY A 145 -7.46 -3.03 -23.59
C GLY A 145 -7.85 -3.10 -22.11
N TYR A 146 -7.86 -1.98 -21.39
CA TYR A 146 -8.33 -1.95 -20.00
C TYR A 146 -9.82 -2.30 -19.91
N SER A 147 -10.17 -3.33 -19.13
CA SER A 147 -11.56 -3.75 -18.90
C SER A 147 -12.24 -2.99 -17.76
N LEU A 148 -11.45 -2.42 -16.85
CA LEU A 148 -11.91 -1.72 -15.66
C LEU A 148 -10.97 -0.58 -15.30
N ILE A 149 -11.54 0.54 -14.84
CA ILE A 149 -10.80 1.72 -14.41
C ILE A 149 -11.25 2.09 -13.00
N TYR A 150 -10.31 2.10 -12.06
CA TYR A 150 -10.50 2.62 -10.71
C TYR A 150 -10.00 4.05 -10.63
N PHE A 151 -10.80 4.93 -10.02
CA PHE A 151 -10.40 6.29 -9.70
C PHE A 151 -10.55 6.51 -8.19
N MET A 152 -9.47 6.85 -7.50
CA MET A 152 -9.50 7.14 -6.06
C MET A 152 -9.25 8.62 -5.78
N THR A 153 -10.00 9.16 -4.82
CA THR A 153 -9.96 10.58 -4.46
C THR A 153 -10.09 10.79 -2.96
N ASN A 154 -9.46 11.85 -2.44
CA ASN A 154 -9.63 12.31 -1.05
C ASN A 154 -10.90 13.15 -0.84
N GLN A 155 -11.59 13.49 -1.92
CA GLN A 155 -12.80 14.32 -1.88
C GLN A 155 -14.01 13.45 -1.54
N SER A 156 -14.82 13.90 -0.59
CA SER A 156 -16.13 13.28 -0.34
C SER A 156 -17.05 13.46 -1.55
N GLY A 157 -17.91 12.47 -1.79
CA GLY A 157 -19.03 12.63 -2.71
C GLY A 157 -20.03 13.65 -2.15
N PRO A 158 -20.78 14.38 -3.00
CA PRO A 158 -22.03 14.99 -2.57
C PRO A 158 -23.07 13.92 -2.22
#